data_AF-A0A5A5RKP8-F1
#
_entry.id   AF-A0A5A5RKP8-F1
#
_cell.length_a   1.000
_cell.length_b   1.000
_cell.length_c   1.000
_cell.angle_alpha   90.00
_cell.angle_beta   90.00
_cell.angle_gamma   90.00
#
_symmetry.space_group_name_H-M   'P 1'
#
loop_
_entity.id
_entity.type
_entity.pdbx_description
1 polymer ?
#
loop_
_entity_poly.entity_id
_entity_poly.type
_entity_poly.pdbx_seq_one_letter_code
_entity_poly.pdbx_strand_id
1 'polypeptide(L)'
;MRSRSLKAKNKGNGLINRLTRSCRYWWVRLVRLQGHPIEIARGLAVGVFSGAFPWMGLQIIIAIFLAFCVRGNKIAAAAATWVSNPFTYIPLFLFNYKLGELFLGQGNQAIDSRIFASNQSWAENWASLSGEFLLKLFFGSLITGLLAGIMTYFVSYRLLSQWHHRRQTGRKRR
;
A
#
# COMPACT_ATOMS: atom_id res chain seq x y z
N MET A 1 -19.50 13.80 47.46
CA MET A 1 -18.66 12.83 46.72
C MET A 1 -18.72 12.91 45.18
N ARG A 2 -19.28 13.96 44.54
CA ARG A 2 -19.40 14.05 43.05
C ARG A 2 -18.27 14.81 42.31
N SER A 3 -17.38 15.52 43.01
CA SER A 3 -16.43 16.47 42.36
C SER A 3 -15.12 15.85 41.83
N ARG A 4 -14.76 14.62 42.24
CA ARG A 4 -13.53 13.96 41.75
C ARG A 4 -13.67 13.31 40.36
N SER A 5 -14.88 12.95 39.96
CA SER A 5 -15.17 12.29 38.67
C SER A 5 -15.04 13.24 37.46
N LEU A 6 -15.38 14.53 37.61
CA LEU A 6 -15.35 15.51 36.52
C LEU A 6 -13.92 15.93 36.11
N LYS A 7 -12.95 15.85 37.02
CA LYS A 7 -11.55 16.22 36.75
C LYS A 7 -10.80 15.20 35.87
N ALA A 8 -11.17 13.92 35.95
CA ALA A 8 -10.57 12.86 35.12
C ALA A 8 -11.03 12.94 33.66
N LYS A 9 -12.33 13.23 33.43
CA LYS A 9 -12.92 13.36 32.09
C LYS A 9 -12.36 14.55 31.31
N ASN A 10 -12.03 15.66 31.99
CA ASN A 10 -11.49 16.86 31.36
C ASN A 10 -10.00 16.71 30.94
N LYS A 11 -9.20 15.92 31.69
CA LYS A 11 -7.81 15.60 31.30
C LYS A 11 -7.73 14.71 30.06
N GLY A 12 -8.63 13.73 29.93
CA GLY A 12 -8.72 12.84 28.77
C GLY A 12 -9.02 13.61 27.47
N ASN A 13 -9.99 14.52 27.50
CA ASN A 13 -10.33 15.37 26.36
C ASN A 13 -9.18 16.31 25.94
N GLY A 14 -8.38 16.79 26.90
CA GLY A 14 -7.21 17.65 26.63
C GLY A 14 -6.03 16.91 25.99
N LEU A 15 -5.87 15.62 26.27
CA LEU A 15 -4.82 14.78 25.67
C LEU A 15 -5.24 14.32 24.26
N ILE A 16 -6.50 13.88 24.10
CA ILE A 16 -7.09 13.52 22.80
C ILE A 16 -7.08 14.71 21.85
N ASN A 17 -7.43 15.92 22.33
CA ASN A 17 -7.36 17.14 21.51
C ASN A 17 -5.94 17.57 21.14
N ARG A 18 -4.93 17.25 21.96
CA ARG A 18 -3.52 17.50 21.61
C ARG A 18 -3.04 16.51 20.54
N LEU A 19 -3.40 15.24 20.68
CA LEU A 19 -3.06 14.21 19.70
C LEU A 19 -3.73 14.46 18.35
N THR A 20 -5.03 14.77 18.32
CA THR A 20 -5.75 15.06 17.06
C THR A 20 -5.23 16.32 16.38
N ARG A 21 -4.87 17.37 17.12
CA ARG A 21 -4.25 18.58 16.56
C ARG A 21 -2.86 18.31 15.99
N SER A 22 -2.04 17.52 16.70
CA SER A 22 -0.71 17.11 16.20
C SER A 22 -0.83 16.24 14.96
N CYS A 23 -1.70 15.22 14.96
CA CYS A 23 -1.96 14.38 13.79
C CYS A 23 -2.49 15.22 12.61
N ARG A 24 -3.40 16.18 12.85
CA ARG A 24 -3.89 17.09 11.81
C ARG A 24 -2.78 18.00 11.28
N TYR A 25 -1.90 18.51 12.14
CA TYR A 25 -0.79 19.37 11.75
C TYR A 25 0.24 18.60 10.91
N TRP A 26 0.62 17.39 11.35
CA TRP A 26 1.47 16.49 10.59
C TRP A 26 0.80 16.07 9.29
N TRP A 27 -0.47 15.69 9.29
CA TRP A 27 -1.22 15.38 8.06
C TRP A 27 -1.21 16.55 7.08
N VAL A 28 -1.53 17.77 7.53
CA VAL A 28 -1.51 18.97 6.68
C VAL A 28 -0.09 19.30 6.20
N ARG A 29 0.94 19.07 7.02
CA ARG A 29 2.35 19.25 6.63
C ARG A 29 2.80 18.21 5.60
N LEU A 30 2.40 16.96 5.76
CA LEU A 30 2.68 15.86 4.83
C LEU A 30 1.93 16.04 3.50
N VAL A 31 0.69 16.53 3.55
CA VAL A 31 -0.12 16.88 2.36
C VAL A 31 0.39 18.15 1.66
N ARG A 32 1.03 19.09 2.39
CA ARG A 32 1.64 20.31 1.83
C ARG A 32 3.07 20.12 1.31
N LEU A 33 3.79 19.10 1.77
CA LEU A 33 5.00 18.57 1.14
C LEU A 33 4.62 17.78 -0.13
N GLN A 34 3.82 18.39 -1.01
CA GLN A 34 3.64 17.92 -2.38
C GLN A 34 5.01 18.00 -3.06
N GLY A 35 5.80 16.94 -2.87
CA GLY A 35 7.05 16.72 -3.58
C GLY A 35 6.80 16.77 -5.08
N HIS A 36 7.88 16.88 -5.84
CA HIS A 36 7.77 16.99 -7.29
C HIS A 36 6.88 15.86 -7.83
N PRO A 37 5.97 16.10 -8.79
CA PRO A 37 5.02 15.10 -9.30
C PRO A 37 5.68 13.76 -9.67
N ILE A 38 6.95 13.80 -10.09
CA ILE A 38 7.77 12.62 -10.37
C ILE A 38 8.10 11.78 -9.12
N GLU A 39 8.36 12.39 -7.97
CA GLU A 39 8.66 11.69 -6.71
C GLU A 39 7.43 10.98 -6.18
N ILE A 40 6.27 11.63 -6.27
CA ILE A 40 4.98 11.04 -5.89
C ILE A 40 4.66 9.86 -6.80
N ALA A 41 4.80 10.02 -8.12
CA ALA A 41 4.57 8.94 -9.07
C ALA A 41 5.51 7.74 -8.83
N ARG A 42 6.80 7.97 -8.57
CA ARG A 42 7.77 6.92 -8.20
C ARG A 42 7.34 6.20 -6.92
N GLY A 43 6.92 6.95 -5.90
CA GLY A 43 6.43 6.40 -4.64
C GLY A 43 5.21 5.50 -4.85
N LEU A 44 4.20 5.98 -5.57
CA LEU A 44 3.00 5.20 -5.88
C LEU A 44 3.33 3.92 -6.65
N ALA A 45 4.22 4.00 -7.65
CA ALA A 45 4.62 2.86 -8.46
C ALA A 45 5.25 1.74 -7.63
N VAL A 46 6.24 2.07 -6.77
CA VAL A 46 6.88 1.07 -5.91
C VAL A 46 5.95 0.58 -4.81
N GLY A 47 5.00 1.39 -4.35
CA GLY A 47 3.99 0.96 -3.38
C GLY A 47 2.99 -0.04 -3.96
N VAL A 48 2.51 0.19 -5.18
CA VAL A 48 1.67 -0.78 -5.91
C VAL A 48 2.44 -2.05 -6.21
N PHE A 49 3.71 -1.93 -6.65
CA PHE A 49 4.59 -3.07 -6.84
C PHE A 49 4.70 -3.90 -5.56
N SER A 50 5.06 -3.29 -4.43
CA SER A 50 5.15 -4.00 -3.14
C SER A 50 3.80 -4.57 -2.68
N GLY A 51 2.69 -3.88 -2.95
CA GLY A 51 1.35 -4.35 -2.59
C GLY A 51 0.88 -5.57 -3.41
N ALA A 52 1.43 -5.77 -4.61
CA ALA A 52 1.10 -6.94 -5.43
C ALA A 52 1.66 -8.25 -4.85
N PHE A 53 2.71 -8.15 -4.04
CA PHE A 53 3.33 -9.30 -3.39
C PHE A 53 2.66 -9.61 -2.05
N PRO A 54 2.61 -10.90 -1.68
CA PRO A 54 2.05 -11.33 -0.42
C PRO A 54 3.05 -11.18 0.75
N TRP A 55 3.62 -9.98 0.95
CA TRP A 55 4.61 -9.72 2.01
C TRP A 55 4.05 -9.69 3.44
N MET A 56 2.74 -9.94 3.62
CA MET A 56 2.00 -10.02 4.89
C MET A 56 2.53 -9.07 5.99
N GLY A 57 2.05 -7.82 6.00
CA GLY A 57 2.43 -6.82 6.99
C GLY A 57 3.78 -6.13 6.72
N LEU A 58 4.73 -6.78 6.05
CA LEU A 58 6.01 -6.17 5.68
C LEU A 58 5.92 -5.28 4.43
N GLN A 59 4.80 -5.32 3.70
CA GLN A 59 4.60 -4.58 2.46
C GLN A 59 4.86 -3.08 2.60
N ILE A 60 4.45 -2.45 3.71
CA ILE A 60 4.66 -1.02 3.96
C ILE A 60 6.15 -0.74 4.17
N ILE A 61 6.84 -1.59 4.92
CA ILE A 61 8.27 -1.45 5.20
C ILE A 61 9.07 -1.57 3.89
N ILE A 62 8.78 -2.59 3.10
CA ILE A 62 9.41 -2.82 1.79
C ILE A 62 9.08 -1.67 0.83
N ALA A 63 7.84 -1.21 0.77
CA ALA A 63 7.46 -0.07 -0.07
C ALA A 63 8.19 1.22 0.32
N ILE A 64 8.31 1.51 1.62
CA ILE A 64 9.06 2.68 2.11
C ILE A 64 10.55 2.55 1.79
N PHE A 65 11.12 1.35 1.93
CA PHE A 65 12.51 1.07 1.59
C PHE A 65 12.77 1.24 0.09
N LEU A 66 11.95 0.63 -0.77
CA LEU A 66 12.04 0.80 -2.22
C LEU A 66 11.83 2.27 -2.63
N ALA A 67 10.87 2.97 -2.02
CA ALA A 67 10.66 4.40 -2.24
C ALA A 67 11.89 5.22 -1.87
N PHE A 68 12.58 4.86 -0.79
CA PHE A 68 13.84 5.49 -0.44
C PHE A 68 14.92 5.24 -1.51
N CYS A 69 15.08 4.00 -2.00
CA CYS A 69 16.03 3.67 -3.06
C CYS A 69 15.77 4.44 -4.37
N VAL A 70 14.51 4.55 -4.80
CA VAL A 70 14.14 5.25 -6.05
C VAL A 70 13.99 6.77 -5.87
N ARG A 71 14.30 7.31 -4.68
CA ARG A 71 14.08 8.71 -4.29
C ARG A 71 12.63 9.17 -4.55
N GLY A 72 11.68 8.28 -4.25
CA GLY A 72 10.24 8.52 -4.35
C GLY A 72 9.63 8.95 -3.01
N ASN A 73 8.38 9.40 -3.06
CA ASN A 73 7.64 9.81 -1.87
C ASN A 73 7.24 8.58 -1.04
N LYS A 74 7.85 8.46 0.15
CA LYS A 74 7.64 7.34 1.07
C LYS A 74 6.19 7.22 1.57
N ILE A 75 5.50 8.33 1.73
CA ILE A 75 4.11 8.36 2.18
C ILE A 75 3.20 7.88 1.07
N ALA A 76 3.45 8.34 -0.16
CA ALA A 76 2.72 7.86 -1.33
C ALA A 76 2.95 6.35 -1.52
N ALA A 77 4.17 5.85 -1.32
CA ALA A 77 4.47 4.43 -1.38
C ALA A 77 3.72 3.63 -0.31
N ALA A 78 3.75 4.06 0.95
CA ALA A 78 3.00 3.41 2.02
C ALA A 78 1.47 3.43 1.78
N ALA A 79 0.93 4.51 1.23
CA ALA A 79 -0.48 4.58 0.87
C ALA A 79 -0.82 3.65 -0.31
N ALA A 80 0.07 3.54 -1.29
CA ALA A 80 -0.14 2.69 -2.45
C ALA A 80 -0.10 1.18 -2.14
N THR A 81 0.49 0.75 -1.01
CA THR A 81 0.40 -0.66 -0.61
C THR A 81 -1.00 -1.08 -0.22
N TRP A 82 -1.93 -0.13 0.04
CA TRP A 82 -3.32 -0.45 0.37
C TRP A 82 -4.14 -0.89 -0.85
N VAL A 83 -3.53 -1.02 -2.03
CA VAL A 83 -4.19 -1.58 -3.23
C VAL A 83 -4.64 -3.03 -3.00
N SER A 84 -3.90 -3.78 -2.16
CA SER A 84 -4.17 -5.16 -1.74
C SER A 84 -4.90 -5.18 -0.38
N ASN A 85 -6.10 -4.63 -0.36
CA ASN A 85 -6.97 -4.64 0.80
C ASN A 85 -7.60 -6.04 1.02
N PRO A 86 -8.19 -6.34 2.19
CA PRO A 86 -8.80 -7.63 2.49
C PRO A 86 -9.84 -8.13 1.45
N PHE A 87 -10.43 -7.22 0.68
CA PHE A 87 -11.39 -7.55 -0.36
C PHE A 87 -10.70 -7.85 -1.71
N THR A 88 -9.60 -7.18 -2.03
CA THR A 88 -8.87 -7.33 -3.30
C THR A 88 -7.74 -8.36 -3.25
N TYR A 89 -7.24 -8.73 -2.06
CA TYR A 89 -6.07 -9.63 -1.97
C TYR A 89 -6.38 -11.05 -2.49
N ILE A 90 -7.56 -11.61 -2.20
CA ILE A 90 -7.95 -12.97 -2.64
C ILE A 90 -7.93 -13.05 -4.18
N PRO A 91 -8.69 -12.21 -4.91
CA PRO A 91 -8.66 -12.27 -6.37
C PRO A 91 -7.29 -11.92 -6.95
N LEU A 92 -6.54 -11.01 -6.32
CA LEU A 92 -5.22 -10.60 -6.78
C LEU A 92 -4.19 -11.74 -6.65
N PHE A 93 -4.17 -12.47 -5.54
CA PHE A 93 -3.26 -13.62 -5.38
C PHE A 93 -3.66 -14.82 -6.22
N LEU A 94 -4.96 -15.06 -6.40
CA LEU A 94 -5.46 -16.05 -7.36
C LEU A 94 -4.98 -15.73 -8.78
N PHE A 95 -5.08 -14.46 -9.18
CA PHE A 95 -4.62 -14.00 -10.48
C PHE A 95 -3.10 -14.13 -10.62
N ASN A 96 -2.33 -13.71 -9.61
CA ASN A 96 -0.87 -13.86 -9.60
C ASN A 96 -0.47 -15.33 -9.69
N TYR A 97 -1.09 -16.23 -8.92
CA TYR A 97 -0.79 -17.66 -9.02
C TYR A 97 -1.09 -18.19 -10.42
N LYS A 98 -2.27 -17.89 -10.99
CA LYS A 98 -2.64 -18.37 -12.33
C LYS A 98 -1.68 -17.85 -13.41
N LEU A 99 -1.22 -16.61 -13.27
CA LEU A 99 -0.16 -16.09 -14.14
C LEU A 99 1.16 -16.85 -13.94
N GLY A 100 1.57 -17.10 -12.70
CA GLY A 100 2.75 -17.90 -12.41
C GLY A 100 2.66 -19.31 -12.98
N GLU A 101 1.50 -19.96 -12.85
CA GLU A 101 1.21 -21.28 -13.42
C GLU A 101 1.26 -21.27 -14.95
N LEU A 102 0.76 -20.21 -15.59
CA LEU A 102 0.84 -20.05 -17.05
C LEU A 102 2.29 -20.04 -17.55
N PHE A 103 3.22 -19.44 -16.80
CA PHE A 103 4.63 -19.32 -17.19
C PHE A 103 5.53 -20.45 -16.69
N LEU A 104 5.30 -20.97 -15.47
CA LEU A 104 6.11 -22.04 -14.87
C LEU A 104 5.53 -23.44 -15.09
N GLY A 105 4.38 -23.56 -15.73
CA GLY A 105 3.67 -24.82 -15.98
C GLY A 105 2.69 -25.20 -14.87
N GLN A 106 1.75 -26.09 -15.22
CA GLN A 106 0.69 -26.54 -14.31
C GLN A 106 1.28 -27.20 -13.07
N GLY A 107 0.73 -26.85 -11.90
CA GLY A 107 1.10 -27.50 -10.64
C GLY A 107 0.09 -28.58 -10.27
N ASN A 108 0.54 -29.60 -9.56
CA ASN A 108 -0.36 -30.65 -9.06
C ASN A 108 -1.32 -30.17 -7.95
N GLN A 109 -1.28 -28.90 -7.55
CA GLN A 109 -2.09 -28.35 -6.47
C GLN A 109 -3.06 -27.30 -6.99
N ALA A 110 -4.33 -27.67 -7.05
CA ALA A 110 -5.41 -26.72 -7.25
C ALA A 110 -5.46 -25.74 -6.08
N ILE A 111 -5.65 -24.45 -6.37
CA ILE A 111 -5.79 -23.43 -5.33
C ILE A 111 -7.10 -23.69 -4.58
N ASP A 112 -7.00 -24.21 -3.36
CA ASP A 112 -8.16 -24.28 -2.48
C ASP A 112 -8.38 -22.92 -1.82
N SER A 113 -9.45 -22.23 -2.23
CA SER A 113 -9.86 -20.95 -1.61
C SER A 113 -10.10 -21.08 -0.10
N ARG A 114 -10.26 -22.30 0.43
CA ARG A 114 -10.35 -22.56 1.88
C ARG A 114 -9.08 -22.20 2.64
N ILE A 115 -7.91 -22.16 2.00
CA ILE A 115 -6.64 -21.73 2.64
C ILE A 115 -6.74 -20.26 3.10
N PHE A 116 -7.49 -19.45 2.37
CA PHE A 116 -7.71 -18.03 2.67
C PHE A 116 -8.92 -17.78 3.59
N ALA A 117 -9.77 -18.80 3.78
CA ALA A 117 -11.01 -18.73 4.56
C ALA A 117 -10.99 -19.62 5.83
N SER A 118 -9.90 -20.33 6.09
CA SER A 118 -9.77 -21.20 7.27
C SER A 118 -9.61 -20.36 8.54
N ASN A 119 -10.15 -20.87 9.66
CA ASN A 119 -9.95 -20.30 11.00
C ASN A 119 -8.53 -20.57 11.56
N GLN A 120 -7.66 -21.21 10.78
CA GLN A 120 -6.27 -21.45 11.18
C GLN A 120 -5.46 -20.16 11.15
N SER A 121 -4.37 -20.14 11.93
CA SER A 121 -3.47 -19.01 11.90
C SER A 121 -2.88 -18.87 10.49
N TRP A 122 -2.77 -17.63 10.02
CA TRP A 122 -2.22 -17.35 8.70
C TRP A 122 -0.81 -17.94 8.52
N ALA A 123 -0.02 -18.03 9.58
CA ALA A 123 1.31 -18.65 9.54
C ALA A 123 1.24 -20.15 9.21
N GLU A 124 0.29 -20.88 9.78
CA GLU A 124 0.08 -22.31 9.52
C GLU A 124 -0.40 -22.56 8.09
N ASN A 125 -1.32 -21.72 7.59
CA ASN A 125 -1.79 -21.79 6.20
C ASN A 125 -0.67 -21.55 5.18
N TRP A 126 0.33 -20.71 5.52
CA TRP A 126 1.46 -20.43 4.65
C TRP A 126 2.53 -21.52 4.72
N ALA A 127 2.76 -22.10 5.91
CA ALA A 127 3.71 -23.19 6.09
C ALA A 127 3.25 -24.50 5.41
N SER A 128 1.95 -24.68 5.21
CA SER A 128 1.38 -25.83 4.49
C SER A 128 1.42 -25.69 2.97
N LEU A 129 1.77 -24.51 2.43
CA LEU A 129 1.92 -24.30 0.99
C LEU A 129 3.20 -24.94 0.47
N SER A 130 3.09 -25.62 -0.67
CA SER A 130 4.26 -26.16 -1.36
C SER A 130 5.19 -25.04 -1.86
N GLY A 131 6.49 -25.31 -1.88
CA GLY A 131 7.48 -24.36 -2.44
C GLY A 131 7.18 -23.99 -3.90
N GLU A 132 6.62 -24.92 -4.68
CA GLU A 132 6.16 -24.65 -6.04
C GLU A 132 5.01 -23.64 -6.10
N PHE A 133 4.06 -23.73 -5.16
CA PHE A 133 2.97 -22.76 -5.07
C PHE A 133 3.49 -21.36 -4.81
N LEU A 134 4.41 -21.23 -3.84
CA LEU A 134 5.05 -19.96 -3.53
C LEU A 134 5.83 -19.42 -4.73
N LEU A 135 6.64 -20.24 -5.40
CA LEU A 135 7.37 -19.82 -6.60
C LEU A 135 6.45 -19.27 -7.68
N LYS A 136 5.35 -19.96 -7.99
CA LYS A 136 4.35 -19.50 -8.96
C LYS A 136 3.70 -18.18 -8.52
N LEU A 137 3.27 -18.10 -7.26
CA LEU A 137 2.65 -16.89 -6.72
C LEU A 137 3.60 -15.70 -6.75
N PHE A 138 4.86 -15.85 -6.33
CA PHE A 138 5.85 -14.79 -6.34
C PHE A 138 6.23 -14.38 -7.76
N PHE A 139 6.37 -15.33 -8.68
CA PHE A 139 6.67 -15.02 -10.08
C PHE A 139 5.53 -14.26 -10.76
N GLY A 140 4.29 -14.69 -10.54
CA GLY A 140 3.13 -13.94 -11.02
C GLY A 140 3.01 -12.56 -10.38
N SER A 141 3.29 -12.46 -9.08
CA SER A 141 3.31 -11.17 -8.36
C SER A 141 4.39 -10.22 -8.88
N LEU A 142 5.54 -10.75 -9.32
CA LEU A 142 6.59 -9.97 -9.97
C LEU A 142 6.09 -9.36 -11.28
N ILE A 143 5.45 -10.17 -12.12
CA ILE A 143 4.91 -9.72 -13.40
C ILE A 143 3.81 -8.68 -13.19
N THR A 144 2.81 -9.00 -12.37
CA THR A 144 1.68 -8.10 -12.13
C THR A 144 2.10 -6.83 -11.41
N GLY A 145 2.98 -6.96 -10.41
CA GLY A 145 3.55 -5.83 -9.69
C GLY A 145 4.33 -4.89 -10.60
N LEU A 146 5.15 -5.42 -11.53
CA LEU A 146 5.88 -4.61 -12.50
C LEU A 146 4.93 -3.89 -13.45
N LEU A 147 3.97 -4.60 -14.04
CA LEU A 147 3.00 -4.03 -14.97
C LEU A 147 2.14 -2.95 -14.28
N ALA A 148 1.54 -3.29 -13.14
CA ALA A 148 0.71 -2.37 -12.37
C ALA A 148 1.52 -1.17 -11.84
N GLY A 149 2.76 -1.40 -11.40
CA GLY A 149 3.67 -0.34 -10.96
C GLY A 149 4.02 0.64 -12.09
N ILE A 150 4.39 0.13 -13.27
CA ILE A 150 4.68 0.94 -14.46
C ILE A 150 3.44 1.74 -14.88
N MET A 151 2.28 1.09 -14.97
CA MET A 151 1.02 1.78 -15.30
C MET A 151 0.70 2.87 -14.28
N THR A 152 0.85 2.58 -12.99
CA THR A 152 0.63 3.55 -11.90
C THR A 152 1.57 4.74 -12.02
N TYR A 153 2.84 4.53 -12.37
CA TYR A 153 3.80 5.61 -12.58
C TYR A 153 3.31 6.57 -13.68
N PHE A 154 2.98 6.05 -14.86
CA PHE A 154 2.56 6.86 -16.00
C PHE A 154 1.26 7.62 -15.75
N VAL A 155 0.26 6.93 -15.19
CA VAL A 155 -1.05 7.52 -14.86
C VAL A 155 -0.87 8.62 -13.81
N SER A 156 -0.18 8.31 -12.71
CA SER A 156 0.04 9.26 -11.62
C SER A 156 0.85 10.47 -12.10
N TYR A 157 1.90 10.25 -12.88
CA TYR A 157 2.71 11.34 -13.42
C TYR A 157 1.89 12.27 -14.33
N ARG A 158 1.08 11.73 -15.25
CA ARG A 158 0.21 12.54 -16.12
C ARG A 158 -0.82 13.33 -15.33
N LEU A 159 -1.50 12.71 -14.37
CA LEU A 159 -2.51 13.37 -13.56
C LEU A 159 -1.90 14.50 -12.72
N LEU A 160 -0.76 14.23 -12.07
CA LEU A 160 -0.10 15.19 -11.20
C LEU A 160 0.60 16.32 -11.98
N SER A 161 1.18 16.05 -13.15
CA SER A 161 1.82 17.09 -13.97
C SER A 161 0.78 18.07 -14.52
N GLN A 162 -0.38 17.57 -14.99
CA GLN A 162 -1.48 18.42 -15.46
C GLN A 162 -2.04 19.28 -14.34
N TRP A 163 -2.11 18.75 -13.12
CA TRP A 163 -2.57 19.51 -11.95
C TRP A 163 -1.59 20.61 -11.53
N HIS A 164 -0.29 20.34 -11.59
CA HIS A 164 0.73 21.35 -11.29
C HIS A 164 0.75 22.49 -12.32
N HIS A 165 0.62 22.19 -13.61
CA HIS A 165 0.56 23.22 -14.66
C HIS A 165 -0.65 24.15 -14.52
N ARG A 166 -1.81 23.63 -14.08
CA ARG A 166 -3.02 24.45 -13.82
C ARG A 166 -2.90 25.35 -12.59
N ARG A 167 -2.11 24.96 -11.59
CA ARG A 167 -1.92 25.74 -10.36
C ARG A 167 -0.92 26.89 -10.50
N GLN A 168 0.07 26.79 -11.38
CA GLN A 168 1.04 27.86 -11.60
C GLN A 168 0.48 29.00 -12.47
N THR A 169 -0.40 28.70 -13.43
CA THR A 169 -1.08 29.71 -14.26
C THR A 169 -2.17 30.49 -13.52
N GLY A 170 -2.81 29.89 -12.51
CA GLY A 170 -3.79 30.59 -11.66
C GLY A 170 -3.18 31.62 -10.69
N ARG A 171 -1.87 31.53 -10.40
CA ARG A 171 -1.16 32.44 -9.48
C ARG A 171 -0.59 33.69 -10.15
N LYS A 172 -0.53 33.72 -11.49
CA LYS A 172 -0.13 34.91 -12.30
C LYS A 172 -1.30 35.81 -12.70
N ARG A 173 -2.54 35.50 -12.27
CA ARG A 173 -3.76 36.29 -12.54
C ARG A 173 -4.34 36.98 -11.29
N ARG A 174 -3.59 37.05 -10.19
CA ARG A 174 -3.85 37.89 -9.02
C ARG A 174 -2.59 38.70 -8.75
#